data_AF-A0A7Y7IPR7-F1
#
_entry.id   AF-A0A7Y7IPR7-F1
#
_cell.length_a   1.000
_cell.length_b   1.000
_cell.length_c   1.000
_cell.angle_alpha   90.00
_cell.angle_beta   90.00
_cell.angle_gamma   90.00
#
_symmetry.space_group_name_H-M   'P 1'
#
loop_
_entity.id
_entity.type
_entity.pdbx_description
1 polymer ?
#
loop_
_entity_poly.entity_id
_entity_poly.type
_entity_poly.pdbx_seq_one_letter_code
_entity_poly.pdbx_strand_id
1 'polypeptide(L)'
;MSSTTAAGKPGATHPEGDAKPRLWLWSQAILDSLSWAAALLLAVLLRYELDVRLINPGGMALLIAVAVATQLVAGWWLSLYRGRYTFGSIQEARVLVATTLIVAAVTSVFLFLTVQELHIARSVSAIAFPFAALIMAAVRYAKRLYVEGKPTFGDEAQKTLIYGAGFLGNSLVTRMVQDPESPFVPVGLIDDDTAKKHLRLSSVGVLGRGDELPEIIKRTRSTVVVLAMAHIDAERIREISDSVAGLGVKVLVLPPLQEMLTSNTNRDNAGGLTDFREIDVEDLIGRRPVDIKVDQIAGYVTGKRVLVTGAGGSIGSELCRQLHGFNPAELIMLDRDESGLQHTQLSIFGHGLLNDNSTVLADIRDADALDEIFAKRRPEVVFHAAALKHAPLLQMYPKEGWQTNVLGSLNVLSAARNVDVETFVNVSTDKAASPTTALGHSKRAAEKLTSWMAGETGKRYVSVRFGNVIGSRGSMLPLFTDQINKGGPVTVTHPDVTRFFMTIPEACQLVIQAGAIGHGGDVLILDMGEPVRIMDVARRMIAMSGKKIDIQITGLRPSEKLHEQLTGDDEINKPDGHPKISHTHARPLAPADLDLELWLQRCREESGGDAPSIDESDGDVAAGA
;
A
#
# COMPACT_ATOMS: atom_id res chain seq x y z
N MET A 1 43.68 -31.74 -14.96
CA MET A 1 42.64 -32.52 -14.24
C MET A 1 42.04 -31.58 -13.22
N SER A 2 40.79 -31.13 -13.24
CA SER A 2 39.63 -31.37 -14.08
C SER A 2 38.77 -30.11 -13.98
N SER A 3 38.39 -29.58 -15.15
CA SER A 3 37.37 -28.56 -15.36
C SER A 3 35.98 -29.09 -15.02
N THR A 4 35.16 -28.30 -14.34
CA THR A 4 33.68 -28.45 -14.38
C THR A 4 33.05 -27.08 -14.54
N THR A 5 32.99 -26.67 -15.80
CA THR A 5 32.12 -25.62 -16.34
C THR A 5 30.66 -26.03 -16.14
N ALA A 6 29.93 -25.34 -15.27
CA ALA A 6 28.48 -25.42 -15.23
C ALA A 6 27.92 -24.65 -16.43
N ALA A 7 27.43 -25.40 -17.42
CA ALA A 7 26.80 -24.87 -18.62
C ALA A 7 25.57 -24.02 -18.25
N GLY A 8 25.61 -22.74 -18.62
CA GLY A 8 24.44 -21.89 -18.67
C GLY A 8 23.42 -22.49 -19.64
N LYS A 9 22.21 -22.74 -19.15
CA LYS A 9 21.08 -23.10 -20.00
C LYS A 9 20.81 -21.94 -20.96
N PRO A 10 20.73 -22.18 -22.28
CA PRO A 10 20.35 -21.14 -23.22
C PRO A 10 18.89 -20.75 -23.00
N GLY A 11 18.61 -19.46 -23.20
CA GLY A 11 17.34 -18.80 -22.90
C GLY A 11 16.12 -19.56 -23.40
N ALA A 12 15.08 -19.52 -22.58
CA ALA A 12 13.74 -19.91 -22.97
C ALA A 12 13.37 -19.16 -24.25
N THR A 13 13.30 -19.90 -25.34
CA THR A 13 12.70 -19.46 -26.58
C THR A 13 11.28 -19.02 -26.27
N HIS A 14 10.96 -17.75 -26.54
CA HIS A 14 9.58 -17.31 -26.68
C HIS A 14 8.82 -18.36 -27.51
N PRO A 15 7.70 -18.91 -27.05
CA PRO A 15 6.89 -19.74 -27.92
C PRO A 15 6.46 -18.82 -29.06
N GLU A 16 6.97 -19.14 -30.26
CA GLU A 16 6.50 -18.59 -31.51
C GLU A 16 4.98 -18.57 -31.46
N GLY A 17 4.40 -17.38 -31.67
CA GLY A 17 2.96 -17.18 -31.57
C GLY A 17 2.24 -18.28 -32.34
N ASP A 18 1.51 -19.11 -31.59
CA ASP A 18 0.66 -20.18 -32.10
C ASP A 18 -0.15 -19.60 -33.26
N ALA A 19 0.26 -19.92 -34.48
CA ALA A 19 -0.52 -19.70 -35.67
C ALA A 19 -1.75 -20.61 -35.51
N LYS A 20 -2.80 -20.07 -34.85
CA LYS A 20 -4.06 -20.78 -34.59
C LYS A 20 -4.42 -21.59 -35.83
N PRO A 21 -4.67 -22.90 -35.70
CA PRO A 21 -4.74 -23.78 -36.85
C PRO A 21 -5.81 -23.27 -37.82
N ARG A 22 -5.39 -22.95 -39.05
CA ARG A 22 -6.27 -22.48 -40.14
C ARG A 22 -7.49 -23.39 -40.35
N LEU A 23 -7.39 -24.67 -39.95
CA LEU A 23 -8.47 -25.67 -39.94
C LEU A 23 -9.74 -25.20 -39.23
N TRP A 24 -9.60 -24.41 -38.16
CA TRP A 24 -10.74 -24.00 -37.36
C TRP A 24 -11.53 -22.83 -38.02
N LEU A 25 -10.92 -22.03 -38.91
CA LEU A 25 -11.66 -21.05 -39.71
C LEU A 25 -12.51 -21.73 -40.80
N TRP A 26 -11.98 -22.82 -41.37
CA TRP A 26 -12.71 -23.63 -42.35
C TRP A 26 -13.92 -24.35 -41.74
N SER A 27 -13.82 -24.81 -40.49
CA SER A 27 -14.96 -25.44 -39.81
C SER A 27 -16.13 -24.46 -39.61
N GLN A 28 -15.85 -23.16 -39.40
CA GLN A 28 -16.89 -22.13 -39.32
C GLN A 28 -17.60 -21.91 -40.65
N ALA A 29 -16.83 -21.78 -41.73
CA ALA A 29 -17.38 -21.61 -43.06
C ALA A 29 -18.27 -22.80 -43.45
N ILE A 30 -17.87 -24.02 -43.08
CA ILE A 30 -18.67 -25.24 -43.27
C ILE A 30 -19.95 -25.20 -42.44
N LEU A 31 -19.88 -24.88 -41.15
CA LEU A 31 -21.05 -24.80 -40.26
C LEU A 31 -22.05 -23.74 -40.72
N ASP A 32 -21.58 -22.57 -41.15
CA ASP A 32 -22.44 -21.52 -41.69
C ASP A 32 -23.09 -21.95 -43.03
N SER A 33 -22.34 -22.65 -43.88
CA SER A 33 -22.87 -23.22 -45.14
C SER A 33 -23.95 -24.27 -44.88
N LEU A 34 -23.72 -25.16 -43.91
CA LEU A 34 -24.70 -26.16 -43.47
C LEU A 34 -25.93 -25.51 -42.83
N SER A 35 -25.76 -24.40 -42.11
CA SER A 35 -26.86 -23.63 -41.52
C SER A 35 -27.80 -23.10 -42.59
N TRP A 36 -27.28 -22.61 -43.71
CA TRP A 36 -28.10 -22.20 -44.86
C TRP A 36 -28.82 -23.37 -45.53
N ALA A 37 -28.15 -24.52 -45.71
CA ALA A 37 -28.79 -25.71 -46.28
C ALA A 37 -29.97 -26.18 -45.40
N ALA A 38 -29.76 -26.26 -44.08
CA ALA A 38 -30.80 -26.61 -43.12
C ALA A 38 -31.95 -25.59 -43.09
N ALA A 39 -31.63 -24.29 -43.09
CA ALA A 39 -32.63 -23.23 -43.06
C ALA A 39 -33.48 -23.18 -44.34
N LEU A 40 -32.87 -23.38 -45.51
CA LEU A 40 -33.60 -23.44 -46.78
C LEU A 40 -34.52 -24.67 -46.85
N LEU A 41 -34.03 -25.84 -46.44
CA LEU A 41 -34.86 -27.06 -46.36
C LEU A 41 -36.06 -26.86 -45.43
N LEU A 42 -35.84 -26.28 -44.25
CA LEU A 42 -36.90 -25.98 -43.30
C LEU A 42 -37.89 -24.95 -43.87
N ALA A 43 -37.40 -23.91 -44.54
CA ALA A 43 -38.24 -22.88 -45.14
C ALA A 43 -39.13 -23.41 -46.27
N VAL A 44 -38.60 -24.31 -47.11
CA VAL A 44 -39.38 -24.99 -48.17
C VAL A 44 -40.44 -25.90 -47.55
N LEU A 45 -40.06 -26.72 -46.56
CA LEU A 45 -41.00 -27.59 -45.86
C LEU A 45 -42.15 -26.81 -45.22
N LEU A 46 -41.85 -25.70 -44.54
CA LEU A 46 -42.86 -24.82 -43.96
C LEU A 46 -43.72 -24.14 -45.02
N ARG A 47 -43.12 -23.74 -46.14
CA ARG A 47 -43.82 -23.00 -47.20
C ARG A 47 -44.82 -23.86 -47.98
N TYR A 48 -44.52 -25.14 -48.14
CA TYR A 48 -45.37 -26.12 -48.83
C TYR A 48 -46.15 -27.01 -47.85
N GLU A 49 -46.30 -26.59 -46.59
CA GLU A 49 -47.11 -27.30 -45.59
C GLU A 49 -46.72 -28.79 -45.44
N LEU A 50 -45.41 -29.08 -45.52
CA LEU A 50 -44.80 -30.42 -45.46
C LEU A 50 -45.06 -31.31 -46.68
N ASP A 51 -45.64 -30.81 -47.77
CA ASP A 51 -45.77 -31.56 -49.02
C ASP A 51 -44.45 -31.60 -49.80
N VAL A 52 -43.71 -32.68 -49.58
CA VAL A 52 -42.40 -32.93 -50.21
C VAL A 52 -42.47 -33.15 -51.72
N ARG A 53 -43.65 -33.46 -52.29
CA ARG A 53 -43.80 -33.75 -53.73
C ARG A 53 -43.71 -32.49 -54.59
N LEU A 54 -43.96 -31.32 -54.00
CA LEU A 54 -43.89 -30.02 -54.66
C LEU A 54 -42.46 -29.45 -54.73
N ILE A 55 -41.49 -30.15 -54.13
CA ILE A 55 -40.10 -29.70 -54.05
C ILE A 55 -39.35 -30.16 -55.29
N ASN A 56 -38.85 -29.22 -56.09
CA ASN A 56 -37.90 -29.52 -57.15
C ASN A 56 -36.48 -29.71 -56.56
N PRO A 57 -35.93 -30.94 -56.51
CA PRO A 57 -34.64 -31.19 -55.87
C PRO A 57 -33.47 -30.52 -56.61
N GLY A 58 -33.54 -30.42 -57.94
CA GLY A 58 -32.51 -29.75 -58.73
C GLY A 58 -32.48 -28.25 -58.47
N GLY A 59 -33.65 -27.61 -58.41
CA GLY A 59 -33.75 -26.19 -58.07
C GLY A 59 -33.33 -25.89 -56.63
N MET A 60 -33.62 -26.80 -55.70
CA MET A 60 -33.21 -26.68 -54.31
C MET A 60 -31.70 -26.79 -54.16
N ALA A 61 -31.07 -27.76 -54.83
CA ALA A 61 -29.61 -27.91 -54.82
C ALA A 61 -28.91 -26.66 -55.39
N LEU A 62 -29.45 -26.08 -56.47
CA LEU A 62 -28.92 -24.84 -57.04
C LEU A 62 -29.08 -23.65 -56.08
N LEU A 63 -30.24 -23.49 -55.44
CA LEU A 63 -30.48 -22.43 -54.47
C LEU A 63 -29.53 -22.53 -53.26
N ILE A 64 -29.32 -23.74 -52.75
CA ILE A 64 -28.35 -24.01 -51.66
C ILE A 64 -26.94 -23.66 -52.14
N ALA A 65 -26.55 -24.05 -53.36
CA ALA A 65 -25.24 -23.72 -53.91
C ALA A 65 -25.02 -22.20 -54.01
N VAL A 66 -26.03 -21.44 -54.47
CA VAL A 66 -26.00 -19.97 -54.52
C VAL A 66 -25.88 -19.38 -53.12
N ALA A 67 -26.66 -19.86 -52.15
CA ALA A 67 -26.61 -19.38 -50.77
C ALA A 67 -25.24 -19.63 -50.12
N VAL A 68 -24.68 -20.84 -50.30
CA VAL A 68 -23.36 -21.22 -49.79
C VAL A 68 -22.26 -20.38 -50.44
N ALA A 69 -22.26 -20.25 -51.78
CA ALA A 69 -21.28 -19.43 -52.48
C ALA A 69 -21.33 -17.97 -51.99
N THR A 70 -22.53 -17.41 -51.84
CA THR A 70 -22.71 -16.04 -51.34
C THR A 70 -22.24 -15.91 -49.89
N GLN A 71 -22.54 -16.89 -49.02
CA GLN A 71 -22.11 -16.90 -47.61
C GLN A 71 -20.58 -16.94 -47.50
N LEU A 72 -19.91 -17.72 -48.35
CA LEU A 72 -18.45 -17.79 -48.38
C LEU A 72 -17.83 -16.47 -48.84
N VAL A 73 -18.34 -15.90 -49.93
CA VAL A 73 -17.84 -14.63 -50.48
C VAL A 73 -18.09 -13.46 -49.52
N ALA A 74 -19.33 -13.29 -49.06
CA ALA A 74 -19.71 -12.21 -48.16
C ALA A 74 -19.01 -12.35 -46.80
N GLY A 75 -18.95 -13.57 -46.25
CA GLY A 75 -18.25 -13.82 -44.99
C GLY A 75 -16.74 -13.61 -45.09
N TRP A 76 -16.11 -13.89 -46.24
CA TRP A 76 -14.70 -13.58 -46.46
C TRP A 76 -14.45 -12.07 -46.60
N TRP A 77 -15.32 -11.37 -47.33
CA TRP A 77 -15.22 -9.93 -47.56
C TRP A 77 -15.43 -9.12 -46.28
N LEU A 78 -16.44 -9.49 -45.48
CA LEU A 78 -16.70 -8.89 -44.17
C LEU A 78 -15.76 -9.39 -43.06
N SER A 79 -14.75 -10.20 -43.42
CA SER A 79 -13.73 -10.72 -42.51
C SER A 79 -14.25 -11.63 -41.40
N LEU A 80 -15.43 -12.24 -41.57
CA LEU A 80 -16.01 -13.21 -40.65
C LEU A 80 -15.13 -14.46 -40.53
N TYR A 81 -14.53 -14.91 -41.64
CA TYR A 81 -13.63 -16.07 -41.68
C TYR A 81 -12.14 -15.72 -41.66
N ARG A 82 -11.78 -14.47 -41.32
CA ARG A 82 -10.39 -13.99 -41.25
C ARG A 82 -9.85 -13.85 -39.82
N GLY A 83 -10.62 -14.29 -38.81
CA GLY A 83 -10.21 -14.21 -37.41
C GLY A 83 -10.21 -12.79 -36.83
N ARG A 84 -10.91 -11.84 -37.46
CA ARG A 84 -10.94 -10.42 -37.05
C ARG A 84 -11.76 -10.18 -35.77
N TYR A 85 -12.72 -11.06 -35.47
CA TYR A 85 -13.65 -10.90 -34.35
C TYR A 85 -13.49 -12.02 -33.33
N THR A 86 -13.63 -11.68 -32.04
CA THR A 86 -13.66 -12.66 -30.94
C THR A 86 -15.00 -13.40 -30.90
N PHE A 87 -14.97 -14.65 -30.45
CA PHE A 87 -16.12 -15.57 -30.51
C PHE A 87 -17.34 -15.07 -29.75
N GLY A 88 -18.49 -15.04 -30.44
CA GLY A 88 -19.77 -14.66 -29.86
C GLY A 88 -19.75 -13.23 -29.30
N SER A 89 -18.82 -12.39 -29.77
CA SER A 89 -18.78 -10.98 -29.44
C SER A 89 -19.93 -10.23 -30.11
N ILE A 90 -20.29 -9.08 -29.55
CA ILE A 90 -21.31 -8.21 -30.12
C ILE A 90 -20.91 -7.75 -31.54
N GLN A 91 -19.61 -7.56 -31.77
CA GLN A 91 -19.06 -7.20 -33.07
C GLN A 91 -19.22 -8.33 -34.09
N GLU A 92 -18.92 -9.58 -33.72
CA GLU A 92 -19.14 -10.75 -34.59
C GLU A 92 -20.62 -10.92 -34.93
N ALA A 93 -21.51 -10.73 -33.94
CA ALA A 93 -22.95 -10.84 -34.14
C ALA A 93 -23.49 -9.82 -35.17
N ARG A 94 -23.02 -8.57 -35.14
CA ARG A 94 -23.41 -7.54 -36.13
C ARG A 94 -23.00 -7.94 -37.55
N VAL A 95 -21.79 -8.48 -37.71
CA VAL A 95 -21.26 -8.90 -39.00
C VAL A 95 -21.98 -10.15 -39.51
N LEU A 96 -22.33 -11.07 -38.62
CA LEU A 96 -23.13 -12.25 -38.94
C LEU A 96 -24.51 -11.85 -39.49
N VAL A 97 -25.19 -10.89 -38.83
CA VAL A 97 -26.47 -10.36 -39.30
C VAL A 97 -26.33 -9.69 -40.67
N ALA A 98 -25.30 -8.86 -40.88
CA ALA A 98 -25.05 -8.25 -42.18
C ALA A 98 -24.78 -9.30 -43.28
N THR A 99 -24.00 -10.34 -42.97
CA THR A 99 -23.70 -11.43 -43.91
C THR A 99 -24.96 -12.20 -44.29
N THR A 100 -25.77 -12.57 -43.30
CA THR A 100 -27.02 -13.32 -43.53
C THR A 100 -28.07 -12.48 -44.29
N LEU A 101 -28.12 -11.17 -44.07
CA LEU A 101 -28.96 -10.26 -44.86
C LEU A 101 -28.51 -10.17 -46.33
N ILE A 102 -27.20 -10.12 -46.60
CA ILE A 102 -26.66 -10.14 -47.98
C ILE A 102 -27.06 -11.44 -48.68
N VAL A 103 -26.89 -12.59 -48.01
CA VAL A 103 -27.27 -13.89 -48.59
C VAL A 103 -28.77 -13.98 -48.82
N ALA A 104 -29.58 -13.49 -47.88
CA ALA A 104 -31.04 -13.42 -48.05
C ALA A 104 -31.42 -12.56 -49.26
N ALA A 105 -30.83 -11.37 -49.41
CA ALA A 105 -31.09 -10.48 -50.54
C ALA A 105 -30.69 -11.11 -51.88
N VAL A 106 -29.49 -11.68 -51.98
CA VAL A 106 -29.00 -12.33 -53.21
C VAL A 106 -29.86 -13.53 -53.58
N THR A 107 -30.19 -14.39 -52.62
CA THR A 107 -31.04 -15.56 -52.89
C THR A 107 -32.48 -15.16 -53.24
N SER A 108 -33.03 -14.10 -52.63
CA SER A 108 -34.33 -13.54 -52.99
C SER A 108 -34.35 -12.97 -54.41
N VAL A 109 -33.30 -12.23 -54.81
CA VAL A 109 -33.16 -11.72 -56.20
C VAL A 109 -32.99 -12.89 -57.18
N PHE A 110 -32.15 -13.87 -56.84
CA PHE A 110 -31.97 -15.07 -57.66
C PHE A 110 -33.29 -15.80 -57.88
N LEU A 111 -34.04 -16.09 -56.80
CA LEU A 111 -35.36 -16.70 -56.92
C LEU A 111 -36.30 -15.83 -57.74
N PHE A 112 -36.32 -14.50 -57.55
CA PHE A 112 -37.18 -13.60 -58.31
C PHE A 112 -36.97 -13.74 -59.83
N LEU A 113 -35.71 -13.87 -60.26
CA LEU A 113 -35.33 -14.03 -61.67
C LEU A 113 -35.59 -15.45 -62.22
N THR A 114 -35.53 -16.48 -61.38
CA THR A 114 -35.56 -17.90 -61.80
C THR A 114 -36.82 -18.66 -61.38
N VAL A 115 -37.85 -17.99 -60.85
CA VAL A 115 -39.10 -18.65 -60.35
C VAL A 115 -39.70 -19.63 -61.37
N GLN A 116 -39.77 -19.24 -62.64
CA GLN A 116 -40.41 -20.04 -63.69
C GLN A 116 -39.63 -21.32 -64.02
N GLU A 117 -38.32 -21.29 -63.84
CA GLU A 117 -37.42 -22.42 -64.11
C GLU A 117 -37.36 -23.37 -62.90
N LEU A 118 -37.22 -22.82 -61.69
CA LEU A 118 -36.91 -23.60 -60.48
C LEU A 118 -38.14 -24.10 -59.73
N HIS A 119 -39.34 -23.56 -60.00
CA HIS A 119 -40.60 -23.94 -59.32
C HIS A 119 -40.57 -23.77 -57.78
N ILE A 120 -39.73 -22.86 -57.27
CA ILE A 120 -39.61 -22.56 -55.83
C ILE A 120 -40.31 -21.24 -55.50
N ALA A 121 -41.10 -21.21 -54.43
CA ALA A 121 -41.78 -20.00 -53.97
C ALA A 121 -40.80 -18.90 -53.52
N ARG A 122 -41.02 -17.65 -53.95
CA ARG A 122 -40.16 -16.48 -53.63
C ARG A 122 -39.99 -16.21 -52.13
N SER A 123 -40.99 -16.58 -51.32
CA SER A 123 -40.98 -16.39 -49.88
C SER A 123 -40.00 -17.33 -49.15
N VAL A 124 -39.48 -18.37 -49.80
CA VAL A 124 -38.56 -19.34 -49.19
C VAL A 124 -37.30 -18.66 -48.65
N SER A 125 -36.67 -17.76 -49.41
CA SER A 125 -35.49 -17.01 -48.94
C SER A 125 -35.80 -16.11 -47.74
N ALA A 126 -36.98 -15.48 -47.73
CA ALA A 126 -37.41 -14.62 -46.62
C ALA A 126 -37.69 -15.44 -45.34
N ILE A 127 -38.26 -16.65 -45.48
CA ILE A 127 -38.50 -17.57 -44.37
C ILE A 127 -37.17 -18.18 -43.87
N ALA A 128 -36.23 -18.50 -44.77
CA ALA A 128 -34.95 -19.12 -44.42
C ALA A 128 -34.01 -18.18 -43.66
N PHE A 129 -34.03 -16.88 -43.96
CA PHE A 129 -33.18 -15.86 -43.33
C PHE A 129 -33.13 -15.94 -41.79
N PRO A 130 -34.25 -15.84 -41.04
CA PRO A 130 -34.21 -15.87 -39.59
C PRO A 130 -33.73 -17.21 -39.03
N PHE A 131 -34.03 -18.34 -39.69
CA PHE A 131 -33.54 -19.65 -39.27
C PHE A 131 -32.03 -19.78 -39.44
N ALA A 132 -31.49 -19.35 -40.58
CA ALA A 132 -30.05 -19.38 -40.83
C ALA A 132 -29.30 -18.53 -39.79
N ALA A 133 -29.77 -17.30 -39.54
CA ALA A 133 -29.17 -16.42 -38.55
C ALA A 133 -29.23 -17.01 -37.12
N LEU A 134 -30.36 -17.61 -36.74
CA LEU A 134 -30.55 -18.19 -35.41
C LEU A 134 -29.67 -19.42 -35.19
N ILE A 135 -29.59 -20.34 -36.16
CA ILE A 135 -28.71 -21.53 -36.08
C ILE A 135 -27.25 -21.10 -35.95
N MET A 136 -26.80 -20.16 -36.80
CA MET A 136 -25.42 -19.66 -36.76
C MET A 136 -25.08 -18.96 -35.44
N ALA A 137 -26.03 -18.19 -34.88
CA ALA A 137 -25.86 -17.53 -33.59
C ALA A 137 -25.81 -18.54 -32.44
N ALA A 138 -26.69 -19.56 -32.45
CA ALA A 138 -26.75 -20.61 -31.44
C ALA A 138 -25.44 -21.41 -31.38
N VAL A 139 -24.89 -21.81 -32.52
CA VAL A 139 -23.61 -22.55 -32.60
C VAL A 139 -22.45 -21.71 -32.00
N ARG A 140 -22.38 -20.42 -32.34
CA ARG A 140 -21.34 -19.53 -31.80
C ARG A 140 -21.50 -19.29 -30.30
N TYR A 141 -22.73 -19.12 -29.82
CA TYR A 141 -23.02 -18.95 -28.40
C TYR A 141 -22.69 -20.21 -27.59
N ALA A 142 -23.06 -21.40 -28.09
CA ALA A 142 -22.70 -22.67 -27.47
C ALA A 142 -21.17 -22.86 -27.39
N LYS A 143 -20.45 -22.53 -28.47
CA LYS A 143 -18.98 -22.56 -28.47
C LYS A 143 -18.39 -21.56 -27.47
N ARG A 144 -18.95 -20.35 -27.38
CA ARG A 144 -18.52 -19.33 -26.42
C ARG A 144 -18.66 -19.82 -24.98
N LEU A 145 -19.81 -20.41 -24.64
CA LEU A 145 -20.04 -21.02 -23.32
C LEU A 145 -19.05 -22.15 -23.00
N TYR A 146 -18.67 -22.95 -24.01
CA TYR A 146 -17.70 -24.03 -23.82
C TYR A 146 -16.26 -23.52 -23.58
N VAL A 147 -15.85 -22.47 -24.28
CA VAL A 147 -14.49 -21.90 -24.20
C VAL A 147 -14.34 -20.98 -22.98
N GLU A 148 -15.30 -20.09 -22.71
CA GLU A 148 -15.28 -19.20 -21.54
C GLU A 148 -15.56 -19.95 -20.22
N GLY A 149 -16.12 -21.16 -20.28
CA GLY A 149 -16.44 -21.98 -19.11
C GLY A 149 -15.28 -22.73 -18.47
N LYS A 150 -14.07 -22.70 -19.05
CA LYS A 150 -12.88 -23.39 -18.51
C LYS A 150 -11.72 -22.41 -18.35
N PRO A 151 -11.68 -21.63 -17.25
CA PRO A 151 -10.44 -20.95 -16.90
C PRO A 151 -9.33 -21.99 -16.74
N THR A 152 -8.20 -21.73 -17.39
CA THR A 152 -6.99 -22.52 -17.26
C THR A 152 -6.14 -21.82 -16.20
N PHE A 153 -5.85 -22.51 -15.11
CA PHE A 153 -4.98 -22.03 -14.05
C PHE A 153 -3.75 -22.93 -14.02
N GLY A 154 -2.58 -22.39 -13.65
CA GLY A 154 -1.39 -23.21 -13.42
C GLY A 154 -1.58 -24.21 -12.28
N ASP A 155 -0.90 -25.35 -12.34
CA ASP A 155 -1.00 -26.43 -11.35
C ASP A 155 -0.56 -26.00 -9.93
N GLU A 156 0.23 -24.93 -9.82
CA GLU A 156 0.71 -24.37 -8.53
C GLU A 156 -0.15 -23.21 -7.99
N ALA A 157 -1.23 -22.85 -8.67
CA ALA A 157 -2.02 -21.67 -8.31
C ALA A 157 -2.80 -21.87 -6.98
N GLN A 158 -2.70 -20.88 -6.09
CA GLN A 158 -3.24 -20.93 -4.73
C GLN A 158 -4.74 -20.63 -4.69
N LYS A 159 -5.50 -21.48 -3.99
CA LYS A 159 -6.95 -21.30 -3.83
C LYS A 159 -7.26 -20.11 -2.95
N THR A 160 -7.93 -19.12 -3.53
CA THR A 160 -8.09 -17.79 -2.96
C THR A 160 -9.56 -17.42 -2.80
N LEU A 161 -9.95 -17.06 -1.58
CA LEU A 161 -11.23 -16.42 -1.30
C LEU A 161 -11.06 -14.91 -1.39
N ILE A 162 -12.03 -14.22 -1.96
CA ILE A 162 -12.00 -12.76 -2.10
C ILE A 162 -13.10 -12.16 -1.23
N TYR A 163 -12.71 -11.38 -0.23
CA TYR A 163 -13.61 -10.69 0.67
C TYR A 163 -13.90 -9.29 0.12
N GLY A 164 -15.14 -9.06 -0.30
CA GLY A 164 -15.61 -7.86 -0.97
C GLY A 164 -15.97 -8.16 -2.43
N ALA A 165 -17.27 -8.26 -2.72
CA ALA A 165 -17.82 -8.45 -4.07
C ALA A 165 -18.18 -7.12 -4.76
N GLY A 166 -17.51 -6.02 -4.36
CA GLY A 166 -17.64 -4.70 -4.97
C GLY A 166 -16.80 -4.53 -6.24
N PHE A 167 -16.52 -3.27 -6.60
CA PHE A 167 -15.72 -2.94 -7.78
C PHE A 167 -14.32 -3.60 -7.77
N LEU A 168 -13.59 -3.47 -6.66
CA LEU A 168 -12.24 -4.05 -6.52
C LEU A 168 -12.26 -5.57 -6.61
N GLY A 169 -13.21 -6.23 -5.95
CA GLY A 169 -13.41 -7.67 -6.06
C GLY A 169 -13.69 -8.13 -7.49
N ASN A 170 -14.55 -7.42 -8.22
CA ASN A 170 -14.85 -7.73 -9.61
C ASN A 170 -13.63 -7.62 -10.52
N SER A 171 -12.88 -6.51 -10.40
CA SER A 171 -11.64 -6.30 -11.15
C SER A 171 -10.62 -7.39 -10.86
N LEU A 172 -10.50 -7.79 -9.59
CA LEU A 172 -9.57 -8.81 -9.14
C LEU A 172 -9.91 -10.20 -9.69
N VAL A 173 -11.16 -10.64 -9.52
CA VAL A 173 -11.65 -11.92 -10.02
C VAL A 173 -11.48 -12.00 -11.54
N THR A 174 -11.85 -10.93 -12.25
CA THR A 174 -11.75 -10.88 -13.72
C THR A 174 -10.32 -11.08 -14.17
N ARG A 175 -9.35 -10.46 -13.48
CA ARG A 175 -7.92 -10.59 -13.82
C ARG A 175 -7.39 -11.99 -13.51
N MET A 176 -7.70 -12.54 -12.34
CA MET A 176 -7.28 -13.90 -11.97
C MET A 176 -7.83 -14.96 -12.93
N VAL A 177 -9.07 -14.78 -13.41
CA VAL A 177 -9.71 -15.71 -14.36
C VAL A 177 -9.17 -15.55 -15.80
N GLN A 178 -8.77 -14.34 -16.18
CA GLN A 178 -8.29 -14.05 -17.54
C GLN A 178 -6.79 -14.29 -17.73
N ASP A 179 -6.01 -14.33 -16.65
CA ASP A 179 -4.57 -14.53 -16.66
C ASP A 179 -4.21 -16.01 -16.37
N PRO A 180 -3.77 -16.79 -17.38
CA PRO A 180 -3.42 -18.20 -17.20
C PRO A 180 -2.23 -18.43 -16.26
N GLU A 181 -1.35 -17.43 -16.14
CA GLU A 181 -0.17 -17.46 -15.27
C GLU A 181 -0.49 -16.91 -13.86
N SER A 182 -1.77 -16.66 -13.55
CA SER A 182 -2.14 -16.13 -12.25
C SER A 182 -1.74 -17.10 -11.13
N PRO A 183 -0.99 -16.65 -10.11
CA PRO A 183 -0.64 -17.49 -8.95
C PRO A 183 -1.84 -17.75 -8.04
N PHE A 184 -3.02 -17.17 -8.33
CA PHE A 184 -4.22 -17.25 -7.50
C PHE A 184 -5.42 -17.76 -8.30
N VAL A 185 -6.16 -18.70 -7.71
CA VAL A 185 -7.43 -19.22 -8.25
C VAL A 185 -8.59 -18.74 -7.39
N PRO A 186 -9.51 -17.91 -7.89
CA PRO A 186 -10.63 -17.43 -7.11
C PRO A 186 -11.65 -18.56 -6.92
N VAL A 187 -11.76 -19.09 -5.70
CA VAL A 187 -12.67 -20.20 -5.36
C VAL A 187 -14.03 -19.74 -4.84
N GLY A 188 -14.14 -18.46 -4.45
CA GLY A 188 -15.38 -17.89 -3.94
C GLY A 188 -15.23 -16.43 -3.51
N LEU A 189 -16.37 -15.74 -3.49
CA LEU A 189 -16.50 -14.39 -2.95
C LEU A 189 -17.18 -14.43 -1.58
N ILE A 190 -16.82 -13.49 -0.71
CA ILE A 190 -17.45 -13.25 0.58
C ILE A 190 -17.90 -11.79 0.62
N ASP A 191 -19.14 -11.51 0.97
CA ASP A 191 -19.63 -10.14 1.11
C ASP A 191 -20.75 -10.12 2.16
N ASP A 192 -20.71 -9.15 3.08
CA ASP A 192 -21.69 -9.05 4.15
C ASP A 192 -23.04 -8.47 3.68
N ASP A 193 -23.06 -7.85 2.50
CA ASP A 193 -24.26 -7.31 1.88
C ASP A 193 -25.18 -8.44 1.39
N THR A 194 -26.35 -8.56 2.03
CA THR A 194 -27.34 -9.59 1.72
C THR A 194 -27.89 -9.47 0.30
N ALA A 195 -27.86 -8.28 -0.31
CA ALA A 195 -28.26 -8.08 -1.70
C ALA A 195 -27.34 -8.82 -2.69
N LYS A 196 -26.08 -9.08 -2.31
CA LYS A 196 -25.08 -9.72 -3.17
C LYS A 196 -25.01 -11.24 -3.00
N LYS A 197 -25.86 -11.86 -2.18
CA LYS A 197 -25.86 -13.32 -1.93
C LYS A 197 -25.89 -14.18 -3.21
N HIS A 198 -26.58 -13.71 -4.25
CA HIS A 198 -26.69 -14.42 -5.54
C HIS A 198 -25.78 -13.85 -6.64
N LEU A 199 -24.92 -12.89 -6.30
CA LEU A 199 -23.99 -12.27 -7.24
C LEU A 199 -22.93 -13.28 -7.68
N ARG A 200 -22.63 -13.27 -8.98
CA ARG A 200 -21.51 -14.01 -9.57
C ARG A 200 -20.67 -13.06 -10.41
N LEU A 201 -19.37 -13.04 -10.15
CA LEU A 201 -18.39 -12.27 -10.91
C LEU A 201 -17.52 -13.27 -11.66
N SER A 202 -17.50 -13.20 -13.00
CA SER A 202 -16.73 -14.12 -13.85
C SER A 202 -16.86 -15.60 -13.44
N SER A 203 -18.11 -16.04 -13.22
CA SER A 203 -18.51 -17.39 -12.77
C SER A 203 -18.22 -17.76 -11.31
N VAL A 204 -17.50 -16.92 -10.56
CA VAL A 204 -17.23 -17.07 -9.12
C VAL A 204 -18.40 -16.46 -8.34
N GLY A 205 -19.05 -17.24 -7.48
CA GLY A 205 -20.21 -16.80 -6.70
C GLY A 205 -19.86 -16.32 -5.29
N VAL A 206 -20.73 -15.50 -4.72
CA VAL A 206 -20.73 -15.20 -3.28
C VAL A 206 -21.15 -16.45 -2.51
N LEU A 207 -20.27 -16.93 -1.63
CA LEU A 207 -20.44 -18.20 -0.91
C LEU A 207 -21.07 -18.04 0.48
N GLY A 208 -21.08 -16.82 1.01
CA GLY A 208 -21.61 -16.49 2.34
C GLY A 208 -21.07 -15.15 2.83
N ARG A 209 -21.30 -14.90 4.12
CA ARG A 209 -20.91 -13.67 4.82
C ARG A 209 -19.62 -13.87 5.64
N GLY A 210 -19.11 -12.80 6.24
CA GLY A 210 -17.87 -12.84 7.02
C GLY A 210 -17.88 -13.74 8.25
N ASP A 211 -19.04 -13.93 8.87
CA ASP A 211 -19.27 -14.85 9.99
C ASP A 211 -19.15 -16.33 9.60
N GLU A 212 -19.48 -16.67 8.35
CA GLU A 212 -19.37 -18.02 7.79
C GLU A 212 -17.97 -18.34 7.23
N LEU A 213 -17.05 -17.36 7.26
CA LEU A 213 -15.73 -17.46 6.64
C LEU A 213 -14.92 -18.70 7.09
N PRO A 214 -14.86 -19.08 8.39
CA PRO A 214 -14.13 -20.28 8.81
C PRO A 214 -14.67 -21.59 8.22
N GLU A 215 -15.99 -21.70 8.06
CA GLU A 215 -16.63 -22.88 7.47
C GLU A 215 -16.39 -22.94 5.96
N ILE A 216 -16.46 -21.78 5.29
CA ILE A 216 -16.22 -21.65 3.86
C ILE A 216 -14.76 -21.99 3.51
N ILE A 217 -13.80 -21.55 4.33
CA ILE A 217 -12.38 -21.92 4.19
C ILE A 217 -12.20 -23.44 4.23
N LYS A 218 -12.81 -24.13 5.21
CA LYS A 218 -12.73 -25.59 5.33
C LYS A 218 -13.35 -26.30 4.12
N ARG A 219 -14.52 -25.81 3.65
CA ARG A 219 -15.24 -26.38 2.50
C ARG A 219 -14.49 -26.19 1.18
N THR A 220 -13.88 -25.04 0.98
CA THR A 220 -13.18 -24.68 -0.27
C THR A 220 -11.71 -25.08 -0.29
N ARG A 221 -11.14 -25.37 0.88
CA ARG A 221 -9.69 -25.59 1.10
C ARG A 221 -8.86 -24.41 0.57
N SER A 222 -9.34 -23.19 0.80
CA SER A 222 -8.61 -21.98 0.43
C SER A 222 -7.36 -21.81 1.28
N THR A 223 -6.24 -21.50 0.65
CA THR A 223 -4.96 -21.20 1.31
C THR A 223 -4.75 -19.70 1.51
N VAL A 224 -5.51 -18.87 0.78
CA VAL A 224 -5.40 -17.41 0.80
C VAL A 224 -6.79 -16.77 0.92
N VAL A 225 -6.89 -15.69 1.69
CA VAL A 225 -8.03 -14.77 1.73
C VAL A 225 -7.52 -13.37 1.34
N VAL A 226 -8.07 -12.78 0.29
CA VAL A 226 -7.74 -11.42 -0.14
C VAL A 226 -8.86 -10.46 0.28
N LEU A 227 -8.53 -9.42 1.04
CA LEU A 227 -9.45 -8.34 1.39
C LEU A 227 -9.46 -7.30 0.27
N ALA A 228 -10.54 -7.27 -0.52
CA ALA A 228 -10.72 -6.41 -1.69
C ALA A 228 -11.80 -5.34 -1.44
N MET A 229 -11.57 -4.48 -0.43
CA MET A 229 -12.47 -3.39 -0.03
C MET A 229 -11.72 -2.07 0.00
N ALA A 230 -12.32 -1.00 -0.56
CA ALA A 230 -11.64 0.29 -0.73
C ALA A 230 -11.32 0.99 0.60
N HIS A 231 -12.23 0.88 1.56
CA HIS A 231 -12.08 1.39 2.91
C HIS A 231 -12.53 0.29 3.87
N ILE A 232 -11.57 -0.36 4.53
CA ILE A 232 -11.84 -1.30 5.60
C ILE A 232 -11.23 -0.73 6.89
N ASP A 233 -12.03 -0.67 7.93
CA ASP A 233 -11.55 -0.25 9.24
C ASP A 233 -10.66 -1.33 9.84
N ALA A 234 -9.67 -0.92 10.62
CA ALA A 234 -8.74 -1.84 11.24
C ALA A 234 -9.42 -2.82 12.20
N GLU A 235 -10.51 -2.41 12.84
CA GLU A 235 -11.34 -3.31 13.65
C GLU A 235 -11.87 -4.46 12.81
N ARG A 236 -12.36 -4.18 11.60
CA ARG A 236 -12.88 -5.21 10.70
C ARG A 236 -11.76 -6.10 10.14
N ILE A 237 -10.59 -5.54 9.83
CA ILE A 237 -9.40 -6.35 9.47
C ILE A 237 -9.07 -7.30 10.61
N ARG A 238 -9.02 -6.79 11.85
CA ARG A 238 -8.74 -7.60 13.05
C ARG A 238 -9.77 -8.70 13.25
N GLU A 239 -11.07 -8.39 13.20
CA GLU A 239 -12.15 -9.37 13.32
C GLU A 239 -12.00 -10.50 12.29
N ILE A 240 -11.74 -10.15 11.02
CA ILE A 240 -11.57 -11.14 9.96
C ILE A 240 -10.32 -11.97 10.20
N SER A 241 -9.18 -11.36 10.50
CA SER A 241 -7.92 -12.06 10.80
C SER A 241 -8.04 -12.99 12.01
N ASP A 242 -8.68 -12.54 13.08
CA ASP A 242 -8.91 -13.34 14.28
C ASP A 242 -9.85 -14.52 13.99
N SER A 243 -10.87 -14.33 13.14
CA SER A 243 -11.79 -15.41 12.74
C SER A 243 -11.11 -16.54 11.97
N VAL A 244 -10.03 -16.24 11.24
CA VAL A 244 -9.27 -17.21 10.44
C VAL A 244 -7.94 -17.64 11.09
N ALA A 245 -7.61 -17.08 12.24
CA ALA A 245 -6.40 -17.40 12.99
C ALA A 245 -6.36 -18.90 13.35
N GLY A 246 -5.22 -19.56 13.10
CA GLY A 246 -5.04 -20.98 13.35
C GLY A 246 -5.60 -21.93 12.27
N LEU A 247 -6.26 -21.41 11.23
CA LEU A 247 -6.70 -22.23 10.07
C LEU A 247 -5.60 -22.43 9.01
N GLY A 248 -4.41 -21.84 9.20
CA GLY A 248 -3.28 -21.95 8.27
C GLY A 248 -3.49 -21.21 6.95
N VAL A 249 -4.35 -20.20 6.93
CA VAL A 249 -4.67 -19.39 5.74
C VAL A 249 -3.90 -18.07 5.79
N LYS A 250 -3.34 -17.65 4.66
CA LYS A 250 -2.72 -16.32 4.52
C LYS A 250 -3.80 -15.26 4.25
N VAL A 251 -3.77 -14.15 4.99
CA VAL A 251 -4.65 -13.01 4.73
C VAL A 251 -3.84 -11.92 4.02
N LEU A 252 -4.27 -11.55 2.82
CA LEU A 252 -3.67 -10.51 2.00
C LEU A 252 -4.63 -9.32 1.90
N VAL A 253 -4.09 -8.11 1.82
CA VAL A 253 -4.87 -6.89 1.67
C VAL A 253 -4.56 -6.24 0.34
N LEU A 254 -5.60 -5.85 -0.41
CA LEU A 254 -5.44 -5.06 -1.61
C LEU A 254 -5.25 -3.57 -1.23
N PRO A 255 -4.20 -2.89 -1.70
CA PRO A 255 -4.00 -1.47 -1.43
C PRO A 255 -5.10 -0.61 -2.10
N PRO A 256 -5.33 0.62 -1.62
CA PRO A 256 -6.25 1.57 -2.25
C PRO A 256 -5.86 1.85 -3.71
N LEU A 257 -6.87 2.10 -4.55
CA LEU A 257 -6.66 2.35 -5.98
C LEU A 257 -5.73 3.53 -6.27
N GLN A 258 -5.67 4.54 -5.39
CA GLN A 258 -4.75 5.68 -5.51
C GLN A 258 -3.30 5.23 -5.37
N GLU A 259 -2.98 4.43 -4.35
CA GLU A 259 -1.63 3.88 -4.15
C GLU A 259 -1.21 3.00 -5.33
N MET A 260 -2.13 2.19 -5.87
CA MET A 260 -1.90 1.34 -7.05
C MET A 260 -1.64 2.15 -8.33
N LEU A 261 -2.12 3.41 -8.40
CA LEU A 261 -1.89 4.31 -9.53
C LEU A 261 -0.62 5.15 -9.34
N THR A 262 -0.20 5.42 -8.11
CA THR A 262 1.00 6.19 -7.78
C THR A 262 2.26 5.34 -7.57
N SER A 263 2.13 4.02 -7.35
CA SER A 263 3.24 3.10 -7.07
C SER A 263 4.08 2.78 -8.31
N ASN A 264 4.85 3.77 -8.75
CA ASN A 264 6.10 3.56 -9.50
C ASN A 264 7.32 3.48 -8.55
N THR A 265 7.12 3.49 -7.23
CA THR A 265 8.18 3.79 -6.24
C THR A 265 8.62 2.65 -5.32
N ASN A 266 7.99 1.47 -5.33
CA ASN A 266 8.53 0.29 -4.64
C ASN A 266 9.00 -0.74 -5.68
N ARG A 267 10.32 -0.79 -5.85
CA ARG A 267 11.01 -1.48 -6.95
C ARG A 267 11.38 -2.94 -6.63
N ASP A 268 10.69 -3.53 -5.66
CA ASP A 268 10.94 -4.90 -5.20
C ASP A 268 9.86 -5.90 -5.66
N ASN A 269 8.69 -5.42 -6.10
CA ASN A 269 7.64 -6.23 -6.70
C ASN A 269 7.35 -5.74 -8.13
N ALA A 270 7.60 -6.59 -9.12
CA ALA A 270 7.38 -6.25 -10.52
C ALA A 270 5.88 -6.05 -10.84
N GLY A 271 5.46 -4.78 -10.94
CA GLY A 271 4.45 -4.30 -11.89
C GLY A 271 2.96 -4.59 -11.65
N GLY A 272 2.16 -3.51 -11.57
CA GLY A 272 0.72 -3.52 -11.83
C GLY A 272 -0.18 -3.89 -10.64
N LEU A 273 -1.51 -3.92 -10.85
CA LEU A 273 -2.56 -4.13 -9.83
C LEU A 273 -2.55 -5.50 -9.09
N THR A 274 -1.39 -6.13 -8.97
CA THR A 274 -1.08 -7.40 -8.31
C THR A 274 -0.23 -7.20 -7.05
N ASP A 275 -0.05 -5.97 -6.59
CA ASP A 275 0.71 -5.64 -5.38
C ASP A 275 -0.14 -5.97 -4.13
N PHE A 276 -0.34 -7.26 -3.88
CA PHE A 276 -0.89 -7.73 -2.63
C PHE A 276 0.16 -7.57 -1.54
N ARG A 277 -0.19 -6.92 -0.44
CA ARG A 277 0.66 -6.90 0.75
C ARG A 277 0.10 -7.85 1.81
N GLU A 278 1.00 -8.54 2.50
CA GLU A 278 0.64 -9.21 3.76
C GLU A 278 0.20 -8.13 4.77
N ILE A 279 -0.61 -8.50 5.77
CA ILE A 279 -1.06 -7.55 6.79
C ILE A 279 0.16 -6.98 7.51
N ASP A 280 0.30 -5.66 7.52
CA ASP A 280 1.34 -4.98 8.28
C ASP A 280 0.89 -4.73 9.73
N VAL A 281 1.83 -4.49 10.65
CA VAL A 281 1.49 -4.23 12.06
C VAL A 281 0.68 -2.93 12.21
N GLU A 282 0.91 -1.97 11.34
CA GLU A 282 0.18 -0.72 11.17
C GLU A 282 -1.32 -0.96 10.95
N ASP A 283 -1.66 -1.93 10.09
CA ASP A 283 -3.05 -2.32 9.79
C ASP A 283 -3.73 -2.95 11.02
N LEU A 284 -2.99 -3.65 11.87
CA LEU A 284 -3.50 -4.24 13.11
C LEU A 284 -3.70 -3.22 14.23
N ILE A 285 -2.81 -2.24 14.32
CA ILE A 285 -2.91 -1.13 15.27
C ILE A 285 -4.03 -0.18 14.86
N GLY A 286 -4.35 -0.14 13.57
CA GLY A 286 -5.42 0.64 12.99
C GLY A 286 -5.08 2.09 12.74
N ARG A 287 -3.81 2.34 12.46
CA ARG A 287 -3.28 3.65 12.11
C ARG A 287 -2.76 3.57 10.68
N ARG A 288 -3.61 3.96 9.72
CA ARG A 288 -3.15 4.31 8.37
C ARG A 288 -2.83 5.80 8.32
N PRO A 289 -1.84 6.22 7.52
CA PRO A 289 -1.65 7.64 7.22
C PRO A 289 -2.97 8.15 6.62
N VAL A 290 -3.63 9.09 7.31
CA VAL A 290 -4.71 9.85 6.70
C VAL A 290 -4.03 10.89 5.84
N ASP A 291 -4.38 10.98 4.56
CA ASP A 291 -3.82 11.98 3.66
C ASP A 291 -4.31 13.37 4.10
N ILE A 292 -3.50 14.05 4.92
CA ILE A 292 -3.80 15.39 5.38
C ILE A 292 -3.35 16.34 4.26
N LYS A 293 -4.19 17.29 3.85
CA LYS A 293 -3.88 18.26 2.78
C LYS A 293 -2.73 19.20 3.17
N VAL A 294 -1.49 18.71 3.17
CA VAL A 294 -0.30 19.43 3.63
C VAL A 294 0.05 20.59 2.69
N ASP A 295 -0.26 20.47 1.40
CA ASP A 295 0.02 21.48 0.37
C ASP A 295 -0.60 22.85 0.68
N GLN A 296 -1.71 22.89 1.42
CA GLN A 296 -2.37 24.14 1.81
C GLN A 296 -1.70 24.85 3.00
N ILE A 297 -0.84 24.14 3.74
CA ILE A 297 -0.33 24.56 5.06
C ILE A 297 1.20 24.72 5.04
N ALA A 298 1.92 24.05 4.14
CA ALA A 298 3.40 24.08 4.05
C ALA A 298 3.99 25.29 3.29
N GLY A 299 3.25 26.39 3.11
CA GLY A 299 3.72 27.58 2.38
C GLY A 299 4.97 28.24 2.98
N TYR A 300 5.29 27.96 4.25
CA TYR A 300 6.51 28.42 4.92
C TYR A 300 7.76 27.59 4.56
N VAL A 301 7.62 26.51 3.77
CA VAL A 301 8.71 25.62 3.34
C VAL A 301 9.06 25.85 1.86
N THR A 302 8.05 26.08 1.02
CA THR A 302 8.24 26.24 -0.43
C THR A 302 9.15 27.42 -0.76
N GLY A 303 10.19 27.17 -1.56
CA GLY A 303 11.17 28.20 -1.93
C GLY A 303 12.08 28.70 -0.80
N LYS A 304 12.07 28.04 0.37
CA LYS A 304 12.91 28.39 1.53
C LYS A 304 14.14 27.50 1.63
N ARG A 305 15.18 27.97 2.34
CA ARG A 305 16.31 27.14 2.75
C ARG A 305 15.97 26.42 4.05
N VAL A 306 15.87 25.10 4.00
CA VAL A 306 15.36 24.27 5.10
C VAL A 306 16.47 23.37 5.62
N LEU A 307 16.74 23.42 6.92
CA LEU A 307 17.72 22.55 7.57
C LEU A 307 17.02 21.53 8.47
N VAL A 308 17.42 20.27 8.37
CA VAL A 308 16.95 19.19 9.23
C VAL A 308 18.16 18.60 9.97
N THR A 309 18.21 18.74 11.29
CA THR A 309 19.21 18.02 12.11
C THR A 309 18.71 16.62 12.45
N GLY A 310 19.58 15.64 12.54
CA GLY A 310 19.18 14.26 12.78
C GLY A 310 18.58 13.62 11.52
N ALA A 311 18.99 14.11 10.35
CA ALA A 311 18.44 13.75 9.05
C ALA A 311 18.61 12.26 8.70
N GLY A 312 19.59 11.56 9.30
CA GLY A 312 19.79 10.13 9.13
C GLY A 312 18.93 9.25 10.05
N GLY A 313 18.24 9.85 11.02
CA GLY A 313 17.33 9.16 11.95
C GLY A 313 15.94 8.90 11.35
N SER A 314 15.14 8.04 11.99
CA SER A 314 13.81 7.63 11.47
C SER A 314 12.83 8.78 11.22
N ILE A 315 12.85 9.82 12.06
CA ILE A 315 11.97 11.00 11.90
C ILE A 315 12.61 12.01 10.94
N GLY A 316 13.92 12.26 11.07
CA GLY A 316 14.62 13.21 10.23
C GLY A 316 14.62 12.80 8.76
N SER A 317 14.82 11.52 8.45
CA SER A 317 14.85 11.04 7.07
C SER A 317 13.48 11.15 6.39
N GLU A 318 12.42 10.85 7.14
CA GLU A 318 11.04 11.00 6.66
C GLU A 318 10.64 12.48 6.52
N LEU A 319 11.07 13.35 7.44
CA LEU A 319 10.92 14.79 7.29
C LEU A 319 11.63 15.27 6.01
N CYS A 320 12.88 14.88 5.77
CA CYS A 320 13.62 15.24 4.56
C CYS A 320 12.86 14.79 3.29
N ARG A 321 12.32 13.56 3.28
CA ARG A 321 11.54 13.02 2.16
C ARG A 321 10.28 13.83 1.88
N GLN A 322 9.51 14.17 2.92
CA GLN A 322 8.30 14.98 2.76
C GLN A 322 8.62 16.43 2.38
N LEU A 323 9.63 17.03 3.02
CA LEU A 323 10.08 18.39 2.76
C LEU A 323 10.58 18.56 1.32
N HIS A 324 11.28 17.58 0.77
CA HIS A 324 11.69 17.58 -0.63
C HIS A 324 10.49 17.73 -1.59
N GLY A 325 9.35 17.11 -1.28
CA GLY A 325 8.12 17.21 -2.06
C GLY A 325 7.50 18.61 -2.10
N PHE A 326 7.77 19.48 -1.12
CA PHE A 326 7.26 20.86 -1.07
C PHE A 326 8.11 21.87 -1.85
N ASN A 327 9.13 21.38 -2.58
CA ASN A 327 10.01 22.17 -3.44
C ASN A 327 10.68 23.36 -2.69
N PRO A 328 11.46 23.09 -1.62
CA PRO A 328 12.29 24.10 -0.96
C PRO A 328 13.37 24.60 -1.94
N ALA A 329 13.89 25.81 -1.71
CA ALA A 329 15.03 26.31 -2.47
C ALA A 329 16.31 25.51 -2.19
N GLU A 330 16.43 25.00 -0.96
CA GLU A 330 17.53 24.15 -0.53
C GLU A 330 17.08 23.27 0.64
N LEU A 331 17.44 21.97 0.61
CA LEU A 331 17.25 21.05 1.73
C LEU A 331 18.63 20.66 2.27
N ILE A 332 18.88 20.98 3.54
CA ILE A 332 20.16 20.79 4.24
C ILE A 332 19.97 19.68 5.27
N MET A 333 20.51 18.50 4.97
CA MET A 333 20.41 17.28 5.77
C MET A 333 21.64 17.16 6.67
N LEU A 334 21.50 17.52 7.95
CA LEU A 334 22.58 17.50 8.93
C LEU A 334 22.46 16.29 9.85
N ASP A 335 23.50 15.47 9.94
CA ASP A 335 23.61 14.39 10.92
C ASP A 335 25.08 14.05 11.19
N ARG A 336 25.34 13.36 12.30
CA ARG A 336 26.63 12.72 12.60
C ARG A 336 26.69 11.29 12.05
N ASP A 337 25.54 10.63 11.90
CA ASP A 337 25.44 9.28 11.33
C ASP A 337 25.65 9.33 9.81
N GLU A 338 26.89 9.11 9.39
CA GLU A 338 27.29 9.02 7.98
C GLU A 338 26.43 8.02 7.18
N SER A 339 26.21 6.83 7.74
CA SER A 339 25.42 5.78 7.08
C SER A 339 23.95 6.16 6.99
N GLY A 340 23.42 6.80 8.04
CA GLY A 340 22.07 7.35 8.07
C GLY A 340 21.84 8.42 7.01
N LEU A 341 22.80 9.33 6.83
CA LEU A 341 22.74 10.37 5.80
C LEU A 341 22.74 9.77 4.39
N GLN A 342 23.65 8.83 4.12
CA GLN A 342 23.69 8.16 2.82
C GLN A 342 22.37 7.46 2.51
N HIS A 343 21.80 6.75 3.48
CA HIS A 343 20.50 6.08 3.32
C HIS A 343 19.37 7.06 3.03
N THR A 344 19.39 8.23 3.68
CA THR A 344 18.38 9.29 3.46
C THR A 344 18.54 9.93 2.08
N GLN A 345 19.76 10.18 1.64
CA GLN A 345 19.99 10.70 0.29
C GLN A 345 19.53 9.71 -0.79
N LEU A 346 19.81 8.41 -0.60
CA LEU A 346 19.34 7.35 -1.49
C LEU A 346 17.81 7.31 -1.58
N SER A 347 17.10 7.47 -0.45
CA SER A 347 15.63 7.40 -0.43
C SER A 347 14.96 8.59 -1.11
N ILE A 348 15.63 9.73 -1.21
CA ILE A 348 15.10 10.96 -1.82
C ILE A 348 15.46 11.05 -3.31
N PHE A 349 16.74 10.86 -3.65
CA PHE A 349 17.25 11.13 -5.00
C PHE A 349 17.43 9.87 -5.85
N GLY A 350 17.27 8.67 -5.27
CA GLY A 350 17.46 7.39 -5.95
C GLY A 350 18.92 7.03 -6.24
N HIS A 351 19.89 7.84 -5.76
CA HIS A 351 21.31 7.57 -5.87
C HIS A 351 22.10 8.10 -4.66
N GLY A 352 23.14 7.36 -4.27
CA GLY A 352 24.02 7.68 -3.14
C GLY A 352 25.31 8.36 -3.55
N LEU A 353 25.30 9.17 -4.62
CA LEU A 353 26.51 9.80 -5.15
C LEU A 353 27.18 10.80 -4.18
N LEU A 354 26.45 11.26 -3.15
CA LEU A 354 26.91 12.21 -2.12
C LEU A 354 27.68 13.42 -2.71
N ASN A 355 27.31 13.84 -3.93
CA ASN A 355 28.04 14.81 -4.73
C ASN A 355 27.36 16.17 -4.81
N ASP A 356 26.21 16.32 -4.14
CA ASP A 356 25.53 17.59 -3.95
C ASP A 356 25.81 18.15 -2.55
N ASN A 357 25.49 19.44 -2.35
CA ASN A 357 25.68 20.09 -1.06
C ASN A 357 24.54 19.81 -0.07
N SER A 358 23.60 18.92 -0.39
CA SER A 358 22.42 18.69 0.47
C SER A 358 22.79 17.97 1.77
N THR A 359 23.85 17.17 1.77
CA THR A 359 24.31 16.41 2.93
C THR A 359 25.38 17.16 3.72
N VAL A 360 25.22 17.24 5.05
CA VAL A 360 26.15 17.89 5.98
C VAL A 360 26.49 16.94 7.13
N LEU A 361 27.71 16.42 7.14
CA LEU A 361 28.21 15.57 8.23
C LEU A 361 28.74 16.45 9.37
N ALA A 362 27.99 16.56 10.46
CA ALA A 362 28.36 17.36 11.62
C ALA A 362 27.67 16.87 12.91
N ASP A 363 28.31 17.05 14.06
CA ASP A 363 27.69 16.78 15.37
C ASP A 363 27.10 18.07 15.94
N ILE A 364 25.86 18.03 16.42
CA ILE A 364 25.21 19.18 17.06
C ILE A 364 25.89 19.62 18.36
N ARG A 365 26.77 18.78 18.92
CA ARG A 365 27.61 19.12 20.07
C ARG A 365 28.72 20.11 19.72
N ASP A 366 29.10 20.24 18.46
CA ASP A 366 30.13 21.16 17.98
C ASP A 366 29.51 22.53 17.62
N ALA A 367 29.62 23.49 18.55
CA ALA A 367 29.03 24.81 18.39
C ALA A 367 29.70 25.61 17.26
N ASP A 368 31.03 25.51 17.13
CA ASP A 368 31.80 26.27 16.12
C ASP A 368 31.45 25.78 14.71
N ALA A 369 31.35 24.46 14.52
CA ALA A 369 30.92 23.89 13.25
C ALA A 369 29.49 24.29 12.88
N LEU A 370 28.57 24.30 13.86
CA LEU A 370 27.20 24.76 13.64
C LEU A 370 27.14 26.24 13.26
N ASP A 371 27.91 27.11 13.93
CA ASP A 371 27.97 28.53 13.60
C ASP A 371 28.51 28.74 12.17
N GLU A 372 29.55 28.01 11.75
CA GLU A 372 30.05 28.07 10.37
C GLU A 372 29.00 27.62 9.35
N ILE A 373 28.34 26.48 9.61
CA ILE A 373 27.31 25.91 8.72
C ILE A 373 26.13 26.88 8.60
N PHE A 374 25.63 27.42 9.71
CA PHE A 374 24.50 28.34 9.71
C PHE A 374 24.87 29.66 9.05
N ALA A 375 26.05 30.23 9.32
CA ALA A 375 26.52 31.46 8.68
C ALA A 375 26.65 31.30 7.15
N LYS A 376 27.15 30.16 6.69
CA LYS A 376 27.35 29.85 5.27
C LYS A 376 26.04 29.56 4.54
N ARG A 377 25.17 28.73 5.12
CA ARG A 377 23.96 28.21 4.47
C ARG A 377 22.72 29.06 4.72
N ARG A 378 22.71 29.84 5.80
CA ARG A 378 21.62 30.76 6.22
C ARG A 378 20.23 30.12 6.14
N PRO A 379 19.96 28.99 6.81
CA PRO A 379 18.63 28.38 6.79
C PRO A 379 17.56 29.39 7.26
N GLU A 380 16.37 29.31 6.67
CA GLU A 380 15.20 30.11 7.05
C GLU A 380 14.23 29.29 7.92
N VAL A 381 14.23 27.96 7.74
CA VAL A 381 13.43 27.02 8.51
C VAL A 381 14.33 25.91 9.04
N VAL A 382 14.18 25.57 10.32
CA VAL A 382 14.93 24.48 10.96
C VAL A 382 13.97 23.47 11.58
N PHE A 383 14.14 22.20 11.21
CA PHE A 383 13.52 21.07 11.90
C PHE A 383 14.59 20.33 12.72
N HIS A 384 14.48 20.42 14.04
CA HIS A 384 15.43 19.82 14.95
C HIS A 384 14.95 18.43 15.42
N ALA A 385 15.42 17.37 14.76
CA ALA A 385 15.10 15.98 15.09
C ALA A 385 16.27 15.18 15.68
N ALA A 386 17.44 15.79 15.88
CA ALA A 386 18.62 15.14 16.46
C ALA A 386 18.47 14.98 17.99
N ALA A 387 18.49 13.74 18.48
CA ALA A 387 18.49 13.43 19.90
C ALA A 387 18.89 11.96 20.16
N LEU A 388 19.40 11.68 21.36
CA LEU A 388 19.42 10.33 21.92
C LEU A 388 18.05 10.00 22.51
N LYS A 389 17.51 8.81 22.20
CA LYS A 389 16.12 8.44 22.54
C LYS A 389 15.96 7.21 23.43
N HIS A 390 17.02 6.45 23.71
CA HIS A 390 16.90 5.20 24.46
C HIS A 390 16.93 5.47 25.97
N ALA A 391 15.75 5.55 26.59
CA ALA A 391 15.61 5.87 28.02
C ALA A 391 16.50 5.03 28.95
N PRO A 392 16.61 3.68 28.81
CA PRO A 392 17.49 2.90 29.68
C PRO A 392 18.97 3.27 29.54
N LEU A 393 19.44 3.52 28.32
CA LEU A 393 20.82 3.93 28.06
C LEU A 393 21.09 5.31 28.66
N LEU A 394 20.16 6.25 28.49
CA LEU A 394 20.31 7.60 29.06
C LEU A 394 20.16 7.62 30.58
N GLN A 395 19.47 6.64 31.18
CA GLN A 395 19.45 6.52 32.64
C GLN A 395 20.79 6.03 33.18
N MET A 396 21.47 5.12 32.46
CA MET A 396 22.83 4.67 32.82
C MET A 396 23.90 5.72 32.51
N TYR A 397 23.73 6.46 31.41
CA TYR A 397 24.67 7.48 30.94
C TYR A 397 23.97 8.85 30.85
N PRO A 398 23.57 9.43 31.99
CA PRO A 398 22.81 10.67 32.00
C PRO A 398 23.60 11.81 31.33
N LYS A 399 24.90 11.94 31.59
CA LYS A 399 25.74 13.00 30.97
C LYS A 399 25.66 13.04 29.43
N GLU A 400 25.49 11.90 28.76
CA GLU A 400 25.31 11.84 27.30
C GLU A 400 23.98 12.47 26.85
N GLY A 401 22.92 12.25 27.62
CA GLY A 401 21.61 12.89 27.40
C GLY A 401 21.68 14.40 27.58
N TRP A 402 22.42 14.87 28.59
CA TRP A 402 22.68 16.30 28.77
C TRP A 402 23.43 16.91 27.57
N GLN A 403 24.57 16.32 27.19
CA GLN A 403 25.40 16.84 26.10
C GLN A 403 24.68 16.89 24.76
N THR A 404 23.94 15.84 24.38
CA THR A 404 23.22 15.81 23.09
C THR A 404 21.90 16.57 23.14
N ASN A 405 21.02 16.19 24.06
CA ASN A 405 19.62 16.62 24.01
C ASN A 405 19.41 17.99 24.67
N VAL A 406 20.34 18.45 25.52
CA VAL A 406 20.24 19.77 26.17
C VAL A 406 21.23 20.74 25.53
N LEU A 407 22.53 20.47 25.64
CA LEU A 407 23.56 21.37 25.08
C LEU A 407 23.55 21.37 23.55
N GLY A 408 23.43 20.22 22.91
CA GLY A 408 23.31 20.14 21.45
C GLY A 408 22.09 20.90 20.92
N SER A 409 20.93 20.79 21.57
CA SER A 409 19.75 21.61 21.22
C SER A 409 20.00 23.11 21.44
N LEU A 410 20.68 23.51 22.52
CA LEU A 410 21.07 24.90 22.76
C LEU A 410 22.00 25.45 21.67
N ASN A 411 22.98 24.65 21.22
CA ASN A 411 23.90 25.05 20.16
C ASN A 411 23.14 25.34 18.86
N VAL A 412 22.24 24.43 18.46
CA VAL A 412 21.43 24.59 17.24
C VAL A 412 20.49 25.80 17.36
N LEU A 413 19.86 26.01 18.53
CA LEU A 413 19.03 27.20 18.79
C LEU A 413 19.86 28.50 18.69
N SER A 414 21.08 28.50 19.22
CA SER A 414 21.97 29.66 19.21
C SER A 414 22.43 30.00 17.80
N ALA A 415 22.88 29.00 17.03
CA ALA A 415 23.25 29.16 15.62
C ALA A 415 22.06 29.65 14.77
N ALA A 416 20.84 29.13 15.03
CA ALA A 416 19.61 29.57 14.37
C ALA A 416 19.31 31.06 14.65
N ARG A 417 19.45 31.50 15.90
CA ARG A 417 19.28 32.91 16.28
C ARG A 417 20.31 33.80 15.57
N ASN A 418 21.58 33.37 15.51
CA ASN A 418 22.68 34.17 14.95
C ASN A 418 22.47 34.52 13.46
N VAL A 419 21.70 33.72 12.73
CA VAL A 419 21.39 33.95 11.30
C VAL A 419 19.93 34.31 11.03
N ASP A 420 19.17 34.60 12.09
CA ASP A 420 17.80 35.09 12.04
C ASP A 420 16.79 34.11 11.40
N VAL A 421 16.87 32.81 11.74
CA VAL A 421 15.92 31.77 11.30
C VAL A 421 14.46 32.18 11.59
N GLU A 422 13.57 32.05 10.61
CA GLU A 422 12.16 32.47 10.72
C GLU A 422 11.32 31.48 11.52
N THR A 423 11.51 30.19 11.29
CA THR A 423 10.73 29.11 11.93
C THR A 423 11.65 28.00 12.44
N PHE A 424 11.52 27.65 13.70
CA PHE A 424 12.24 26.56 14.35
C PHE A 424 11.26 25.56 14.94
N VAL A 425 11.35 24.30 14.51
CA VAL A 425 10.48 23.22 14.96
C VAL A 425 11.33 22.19 15.71
N ASN A 426 11.22 22.15 17.03
CA ASN A 426 11.87 21.18 17.90
C ASN A 426 11.02 19.91 18.03
N VAL A 427 11.54 18.76 17.59
CA VAL A 427 10.86 17.47 17.77
C VAL A 427 11.04 17.02 19.23
N SER A 428 9.92 16.83 19.93
CA SER A 428 9.85 16.35 21.32
C SER A 428 9.12 15.00 21.41
N THR A 429 8.82 14.55 22.62
CA THR A 429 8.23 13.24 22.92
C THR A 429 7.24 13.37 24.07
N ASP A 430 6.23 12.50 24.09
CA ASP A 430 5.34 12.27 25.25
C ASP A 430 6.09 12.14 26.60
N LYS A 431 7.29 11.56 26.62
CA LYS A 431 8.12 11.40 27.83
C LYS A 431 8.59 12.73 28.44
N ALA A 432 8.47 13.85 27.72
CA ALA A 432 8.72 15.18 28.26
C ALA A 432 7.54 15.72 29.10
N ALA A 433 6.34 15.13 28.97
CA ALA A 433 5.21 15.40 29.83
C ALA A 433 5.40 14.69 31.18
N SER A 434 5.43 15.47 32.27
CA SER A 434 5.74 15.00 33.63
C SER A 434 6.92 14.01 33.65
N PRO A 435 8.15 14.46 33.31
CA PRO A 435 9.27 13.56 33.04
C PRO A 435 9.71 12.79 34.30
N THR A 436 9.98 11.50 34.13
CA THR A 436 10.47 10.58 35.18
C THR A 436 11.78 9.88 34.81
N THR A 437 12.39 10.28 33.70
CA THR A 437 13.60 9.65 33.15
C THR A 437 14.57 10.71 32.66
N ALA A 438 15.87 10.39 32.61
CA ALA A 438 16.89 11.29 32.04
C ALA A 438 16.53 11.76 30.62
N LEU A 439 15.96 10.87 29.78
CA LEU A 439 15.43 11.20 28.46
C LEU A 439 14.34 12.29 28.56
N GLY A 440 13.31 12.03 29.36
CA GLY A 440 12.18 12.95 29.53
C GLY A 440 12.63 14.33 29.99
N HIS A 441 13.50 14.39 31.01
CA HIS A 441 14.08 15.64 31.51
C HIS A 441 14.88 16.38 30.46
N SER A 442 15.72 15.67 29.70
CA SER A 442 16.54 16.30 28.67
C SER A 442 15.69 16.92 27.55
N LYS A 443 14.64 16.22 27.08
CA LYS A 443 13.72 16.75 26.07
C LYS A 443 12.84 17.86 26.62
N ARG A 444 12.43 17.78 27.88
CA ARG A 444 11.73 18.87 28.57
C ARG A 444 12.60 20.11 28.68
N ALA A 445 13.89 19.98 28.97
CA ALA A 445 14.82 21.12 28.97
C ALA A 445 14.93 21.76 27.57
N ALA A 446 15.02 20.96 26.50
CA ALA A 446 15.01 21.45 25.13
C ALA A 446 13.73 22.24 24.77
N GLU A 447 12.55 21.79 25.23
CA GLU A 447 11.29 22.55 25.07
C GLU A 447 11.36 23.93 25.75
N LYS A 448 11.86 23.97 26.99
CA LYS A 448 11.97 25.22 27.76
C LYS A 448 12.99 26.19 27.15
N LEU A 449 14.10 25.69 26.63
CA LEU A 449 15.09 26.47 25.88
C LEU A 449 14.50 27.01 24.57
N THR A 450 13.74 26.19 23.86
CA THR A 450 13.03 26.61 22.64
C THR A 450 12.01 27.71 22.94
N SER A 451 11.26 27.56 24.04
CA SER A 451 10.31 28.56 24.51
C SER A 451 10.98 29.87 24.92
N TRP A 452 12.11 29.81 25.60
CA TRP A 452 12.93 30.99 25.90
C TRP A 452 13.44 31.68 24.63
N MET A 453 13.97 30.91 23.67
CA MET A 453 14.47 31.44 22.40
C MET A 453 13.37 32.10 21.56
N ALA A 454 12.12 31.61 21.65
CA ALA A 454 10.97 32.26 21.05
C ALA A 454 10.73 33.67 21.60
N GLY A 455 10.87 33.84 22.93
CA GLY A 455 10.75 35.14 23.60
C GLY A 455 11.87 36.11 23.21
N GLU A 456 13.10 35.62 23.06
CA GLU A 456 14.25 36.43 22.67
C GLU A 456 14.21 36.88 21.20
N THR A 457 13.76 36.00 20.30
CA THR A 457 13.72 36.28 18.86
C THR A 457 12.43 36.96 18.42
N GLY A 458 11.34 36.77 19.16
CA GLY A 458 9.99 37.13 18.71
C GLY A 458 9.49 36.31 17.52
N LYS A 459 10.14 35.18 17.22
CA LYS A 459 9.88 34.34 16.04
C LYS A 459 9.19 33.03 16.40
N ARG A 460 8.82 32.27 15.37
CA ARG A 460 8.11 30.99 15.53
C ARG A 460 9.07 29.87 15.92
N TYR A 461 9.34 29.78 17.21
CA TYR A 461 10.11 28.69 17.81
C TYR A 461 9.14 27.82 18.61
N VAL A 462 8.89 26.62 18.11
CA VAL A 462 7.85 25.71 18.61
C VAL A 462 8.43 24.34 18.92
N SER A 463 7.84 23.63 19.86
CA SER A 463 8.13 22.21 20.10
C SER A 463 6.93 21.35 19.76
N VAL A 464 7.15 20.14 19.23
CA VAL A 464 6.06 19.23 18.85
C VAL A 464 6.22 17.90 19.59
N ARG A 465 5.24 17.52 20.39
CA ARG A 465 5.19 16.26 21.13
C ARG A 465 4.30 15.25 20.43
N PHE A 466 4.81 14.03 20.35
CA PHE A 466 4.04 12.85 19.99
C PHE A 466 4.58 11.62 20.71
N GLY A 467 3.80 10.56 20.70
CA GLY A 467 4.14 9.29 21.34
C GLY A 467 5.05 8.41 20.48
N ASN A 468 4.93 7.10 20.65
CA ASN A 468 5.77 6.17 19.90
C ASN A 468 5.40 6.17 18.42
N VAL A 469 6.42 5.95 17.59
CA VAL A 469 6.26 5.85 16.14
C VAL A 469 6.58 4.44 15.69
N ILE A 470 5.66 3.87 14.92
CA ILE A 470 5.72 2.50 14.41
C ILE A 470 6.96 2.34 13.50
N GLY A 471 7.65 1.21 13.59
CA GLY A 471 8.78 0.88 12.71
C GLY A 471 10.07 1.68 12.94
N SER A 472 10.12 2.58 13.94
CA SER A 472 11.34 3.37 14.19
C SER A 472 12.53 2.49 14.63
N ARG A 473 13.75 2.89 14.25
CA ARG A 473 14.99 2.14 14.56
C ARG A 473 15.10 1.83 16.06
N GLY A 474 15.40 0.59 16.43
CA GLY A 474 15.56 0.16 17.83
C GLY A 474 14.28 0.20 18.68
N SER A 475 13.10 0.19 18.06
CA SER A 475 11.82 0.14 18.78
C SER A 475 11.35 -1.30 19.07
N MET A 476 10.22 -1.43 19.78
CA MET A 476 9.65 -2.71 20.20
C MET A 476 9.28 -3.63 19.02
N LEU A 477 8.77 -3.09 17.92
CA LEU A 477 8.29 -3.92 16.81
C LEU A 477 9.42 -4.66 16.06
N PRO A 478 10.55 -4.01 15.70
CA PRO A 478 11.74 -4.71 15.22
C PRO A 478 12.23 -5.78 16.20
N LEU A 479 12.21 -5.51 17.51
CA LEU A 479 12.62 -6.48 18.52
C LEU A 479 11.71 -7.72 18.53
N PHE A 480 10.39 -7.54 18.51
CA PHE A 480 9.44 -8.66 18.47
C PHE A 480 9.59 -9.47 17.19
N THR A 481 9.79 -8.78 16.05
CA THR A 481 10.04 -9.44 14.76
C THR A 481 11.29 -10.32 14.82
N ASP A 482 12.39 -9.80 15.36
CA ASP A 482 13.64 -10.56 15.53
C ASP A 482 13.47 -11.73 16.50
N GLN A 483 12.82 -11.53 17.65
CA GLN A 483 12.51 -12.58 18.62
C GLN A 483 11.66 -13.70 18.00
N ILE A 484 10.62 -13.34 17.25
CA ILE A 484 9.74 -14.30 16.55
C ILE A 484 10.50 -15.06 15.47
N ASN A 485 11.37 -14.39 14.73
CA ASN A 485 12.20 -15.02 13.72
C ASN A 485 13.15 -16.05 14.32
N LYS A 486 13.73 -15.74 15.49
CA LYS A 486 14.61 -16.63 16.27
C LYS A 486 13.88 -17.76 17.01
N GLY A 487 12.55 -17.73 17.08
CA GLY A 487 11.73 -18.77 17.73
C GLY A 487 11.29 -18.44 19.16
N GLY A 488 11.53 -17.21 19.64
CA GLY A 488 11.07 -16.70 20.92
C GLY A 488 12.00 -16.94 22.12
N PRO A 489 11.53 -16.63 23.34
CA PRO A 489 10.23 -16.01 23.66
C PRO A 489 10.15 -14.53 23.26
N VAL A 490 8.92 -14.02 23.11
CA VAL A 490 8.68 -12.56 22.98
C VAL A 490 8.64 -11.94 24.36
N THR A 491 9.39 -10.86 24.59
CA THR A 491 9.50 -10.24 25.92
C THR A 491 8.60 -9.01 26.06
N VAL A 492 7.66 -9.04 27.00
CA VAL A 492 6.79 -7.90 27.34
C VAL A 492 7.06 -7.45 28.78
N THR A 493 7.19 -6.14 29.01
CA THR A 493 7.56 -5.60 30.33
C THR A 493 6.45 -5.80 31.36
N HIS A 494 5.19 -5.51 31.01
CA HIS A 494 4.05 -5.68 31.89
C HIS A 494 2.78 -6.08 31.11
N PRO A 495 1.89 -6.93 31.66
CA PRO A 495 0.65 -7.32 30.96
C PRO A 495 -0.23 -6.15 30.54
N ASP A 496 -0.31 -5.12 31.39
CA ASP A 496 -1.18 -3.95 31.20
C ASP A 496 -0.48 -2.74 30.58
N VAL A 497 0.78 -2.85 30.14
CA VAL A 497 1.51 -1.70 29.58
C VAL A 497 0.87 -1.24 28.26
N THR A 498 0.59 0.05 28.15
CA THR A 498 0.03 0.66 26.94
C THR A 498 0.97 1.72 26.38
N ARG A 499 0.95 1.89 25.05
CA ARG A 499 1.65 2.98 24.36
C ARG A 499 0.77 3.57 23.28
N PHE A 500 0.94 4.86 23.06
CA PHE A 500 0.41 5.58 21.91
C PHE A 500 1.23 5.28 20.67
N PHE A 501 0.58 5.07 19.52
CA PHE A 501 1.25 4.78 18.26
C PHE A 501 0.75 5.67 17.13
N MET A 502 1.69 6.08 16.29
CA MET A 502 1.45 6.78 15.03
C MET A 502 2.44 6.26 13.98
N THR A 503 2.13 6.40 12.70
CA THR A 503 3.09 6.06 11.64
C THR A 503 4.13 7.18 11.47
N ILE A 504 5.34 6.84 10.99
CA ILE A 504 6.39 7.86 10.74
C ILE A 504 5.88 8.93 9.75
N PRO A 505 5.23 8.57 8.62
CA PRO A 505 4.72 9.58 7.70
C PRO A 505 3.67 10.50 8.33
N GLU A 506 2.70 9.95 9.08
CA GLU A 506 1.67 10.75 9.75
C GLU A 506 2.29 11.72 10.78
N ALA A 507 3.24 11.25 11.58
CA ALA A 507 3.93 12.09 12.56
C ALA A 507 4.66 13.25 11.88
N CYS A 508 5.40 12.98 10.80
CA CYS A 508 6.15 14.01 10.09
C CYS A 508 5.23 15.04 9.40
N GLN A 509 4.09 14.60 8.83
CA GLN A 509 3.09 15.50 8.24
C GLN A 509 2.52 16.46 9.28
N LEU A 510 2.18 15.93 10.46
CA LEU A 510 1.65 16.74 11.56
C LEU A 510 2.72 17.66 12.16
N VAL A 511 3.99 17.25 12.21
CA VAL A 511 5.12 18.11 12.62
C VAL A 511 5.29 19.28 11.65
N ILE A 512 5.17 19.05 10.35
CA ILE A 512 5.21 20.11 9.33
C ILE A 512 4.02 21.08 9.49
N GLN A 513 2.81 20.56 9.72
CA GLN A 513 1.64 21.41 9.99
C GLN A 513 1.78 22.20 11.28
N ALA A 514 2.32 21.60 12.34
CA ALA A 514 2.59 22.26 13.61
C ALA A 514 3.54 23.47 13.44
N GLY A 515 4.55 23.36 12.57
CA GLY A 515 5.43 24.47 12.21
C GLY A 515 4.75 25.62 11.47
N ALA A 516 3.59 25.38 10.84
CA ALA A 516 2.80 26.42 10.19
C ALA A 516 1.85 27.14 11.14
N ILE A 517 1.19 26.39 12.04
CA ILE A 517 0.11 26.91 12.91
C ILE A 517 0.58 27.36 14.29
N GLY A 518 1.73 26.88 14.76
CA GLY A 518 2.22 27.19 16.11
C GLY A 518 2.66 28.65 16.28
N HIS A 519 2.48 29.16 17.50
CA HIS A 519 2.98 30.46 17.92
C HIS A 519 4.30 30.32 18.68
N GLY A 520 5.13 31.36 18.69
CA GLY A 520 6.41 31.31 19.40
C GLY A 520 6.24 30.92 20.88
N GLY A 521 6.94 29.86 21.31
CA GLY A 521 6.87 29.32 22.66
C GLY A 521 5.85 28.20 22.86
N ASP A 522 5.06 27.88 21.84
CA ASP A 522 4.10 26.78 21.88
C ASP A 522 4.80 25.41 21.96
N VAL A 523 4.17 24.53 22.72
CA VAL A 523 4.38 23.08 22.66
C VAL A 523 3.11 22.48 22.07
N LEU A 524 3.19 22.03 20.83
CA LEU A 524 2.09 21.40 20.12
C LEU A 524 2.05 19.90 20.44
N ILE A 525 0.88 19.37 20.72
CA ILE A 525 0.66 17.96 21.09
C ILE A 525 -0.19 17.32 20.01
N LEU A 526 0.36 16.29 19.37
CA LEU A 526 -0.32 15.56 18.31
C LEU A 526 -1.35 14.59 18.88
N ASP A 527 -2.49 14.46 18.22
CA ASP A 527 -3.50 13.47 18.55
C ASP A 527 -3.03 12.05 18.18
N MET A 528 -2.72 11.28 19.21
CA MET A 528 -2.25 9.90 19.11
C MET A 528 -3.37 8.85 19.13
N GLY A 529 -4.64 9.26 19.23
CA GLY A 529 -5.78 8.35 19.29
C GLY A 529 -5.73 7.46 20.54
N GLU A 530 -6.36 6.29 20.47
CA GLU A 530 -6.44 5.39 21.61
C GLU A 530 -5.11 4.66 21.90
N PRO A 531 -4.71 4.53 23.18
CA PRO A 531 -3.51 3.81 23.55
C PRO A 531 -3.68 2.30 23.33
N VAL A 532 -2.63 1.63 22.86
CA VAL A 532 -2.67 0.20 22.53
C VAL A 532 -1.88 -0.61 23.56
N ARG A 533 -2.45 -1.73 24.02
CA ARG A 533 -1.75 -2.67 24.91
C ARG A 533 -0.66 -3.42 24.15
N ILE A 534 0.56 -3.41 24.69
CA ILE A 534 1.71 -4.09 24.07
C ILE A 534 1.53 -5.62 24.06
N MET A 535 0.83 -6.16 25.06
CA MET A 535 0.45 -7.57 25.11
C MET A 535 -0.37 -8.01 23.88
N ASP A 536 -1.33 -7.18 23.46
CA ASP A 536 -2.19 -7.49 22.31
C ASP A 536 -1.39 -7.46 21.00
N VAL A 537 -0.44 -6.52 20.87
CA VAL A 537 0.48 -6.45 19.74
C VAL A 537 1.37 -7.70 19.67
N ALA A 538 1.97 -8.12 20.78
CA ALA A 538 2.81 -9.31 20.85
C ALA A 538 2.06 -10.58 20.41
N ARG A 539 0.85 -10.80 20.95
CA ARG A 539 0.02 -11.96 20.61
C ARG A 539 -0.32 -12.02 19.13
N ARG A 540 -0.63 -10.88 18.52
CA ARG A 540 -0.97 -10.79 17.09
C ARG A 540 0.23 -11.07 16.19
N MET A 541 1.39 -10.49 16.49
CA MET A 541 2.61 -10.76 15.73
C MET A 541 2.98 -12.25 15.77
N ILE A 542 2.83 -12.89 16.94
CA ILE A 542 3.02 -14.35 17.07
C ILE A 542 2.01 -15.11 16.21
N ALA A 543 0.72 -14.76 16.28
CA ALA A 543 -0.33 -15.41 15.49
C ALA A 543 -0.08 -15.31 13.97
N MET A 544 0.32 -14.14 13.48
CA MET A 544 0.66 -13.92 12.06
C MET A 544 1.87 -14.72 11.60
N SER A 545 2.85 -14.92 12.48
CA SER A 545 4.03 -15.71 12.15
C SER A 545 3.72 -17.20 11.92
N GLY A 546 2.54 -17.67 12.35
CA GLY A 546 2.16 -19.08 12.34
C GLY A 546 2.96 -19.95 13.32
N LYS A 547 3.86 -19.36 14.12
CA LYS A 547 4.68 -20.07 15.11
C LYS A 547 3.98 -20.08 16.47
N LYS A 548 4.19 -21.16 17.23
CA LYS A 548 3.83 -21.22 18.66
C LYS A 548 5.00 -20.71 19.47
N ILE A 549 4.87 -19.48 19.98
CA ILE A 549 5.91 -18.79 20.75
C ILE A 549 5.32 -18.30 22.05
N ASP A 550 6.04 -18.48 23.15
CA ASP A 550 5.64 -18.00 24.46
C ASP A 550 5.95 -16.50 24.62
N ILE A 551 5.13 -15.83 25.44
CA ILE A 551 5.36 -14.45 25.87
C ILE A 551 5.91 -14.49 27.30
N GLN A 552 7.09 -13.93 27.50
CA GLN A 552 7.73 -13.80 28.81
C GLN A 552 7.51 -12.40 29.37
N ILE A 553 6.98 -12.31 30.59
CA ILE A 553 6.88 -11.05 31.33
C ILE A 553 8.22 -10.76 32.01
N THR A 554 8.84 -9.63 31.67
CA THR A 554 10.18 -9.27 32.19
C THR A 554 10.16 -8.28 33.36
N GLY A 555 8.99 -7.70 33.66
CA GLY A 555 8.87 -6.60 34.62
C GLY A 555 9.07 -5.22 33.97
N LEU A 556 8.51 -4.19 34.59
CA LEU A 556 8.77 -2.79 34.24
C LEU A 556 10.21 -2.44 34.59
N ARG A 557 10.86 -1.69 33.71
CA ARG A 557 12.19 -1.14 34.00
C ARG A 557 12.09 0.00 35.01
N PRO A 558 13.17 0.32 35.75
CA PRO A 558 13.20 1.49 36.63
C PRO A 558 12.73 2.73 35.89
N SER A 559 11.78 3.43 36.51
CA SER A 559 11.21 4.71 36.02
C SER A 559 10.45 4.63 34.68
N GLU A 560 10.15 3.42 34.19
CA GLU A 560 9.26 3.20 33.05
C GLU A 560 7.78 3.34 33.45
N LYS A 561 7.05 4.21 32.75
CA LYS A 561 5.62 4.41 32.98
C LYS A 561 4.80 3.22 32.44
N LEU A 562 3.79 2.82 33.21
CA LEU A 562 2.81 1.82 32.77
C LEU A 562 1.94 2.36 31.63
N HIS A 563 1.48 3.59 31.77
CA HIS A 563 0.71 4.34 30.77
C HIS A 563 1.38 5.69 30.53
N GLU A 564 1.62 6.02 29.26
CA GLU A 564 2.16 7.33 28.89
C GLU A 564 1.06 8.39 28.94
N GLN A 565 1.46 9.65 29.09
CA GLN A 565 0.59 10.83 29.07
C GLN A 565 1.12 11.82 28.04
N LEU A 566 0.23 12.54 27.35
CA LEU A 566 0.61 13.52 26.32
C LEU A 566 0.75 14.95 26.87
N THR A 567 0.09 15.22 28.00
CA THR A 567 0.06 16.50 28.72
C THR A 567 0.61 16.29 30.13
N GLY A 568 1.46 17.20 30.61
CA GLY A 568 1.92 17.16 32.00
C GLY A 568 0.81 17.55 32.98
N ASP A 569 0.99 17.19 34.26
CA ASP A 569 -0.01 17.41 35.31
C ASP A 569 -0.33 18.91 35.53
N ASP A 570 0.65 19.78 35.28
CA ASP A 570 0.54 21.24 35.42
C ASP A 570 0.28 21.97 34.09
N GLU A 571 0.01 21.25 33.00
CA GLU A 571 -0.14 21.82 31.65
C GLU A 571 -1.62 21.91 31.22
N ILE A 572 -2.02 23.07 30.72
CA ILE A 572 -3.36 23.25 30.15
C ILE A 572 -3.32 22.86 28.67
N ASN A 573 -4.11 21.86 28.30
CA ASN A 573 -4.32 21.51 26.91
C ASN A 573 -5.41 22.39 26.30
N LYS A 574 -5.05 23.23 25.33
CA LYS A 574 -5.98 24.07 24.58
C LYS A 574 -6.14 23.56 23.14
N PRO A 575 -7.33 23.09 22.75
CA PRO A 575 -7.65 22.87 21.35
C PRO A 575 -7.71 24.22 20.62
N ASP A 576 -6.96 24.38 19.51
CA ASP A 576 -6.92 25.64 18.75
C ASP A 576 -7.22 25.42 17.26
N GLY A 577 -8.46 25.04 16.96
CA GLY A 577 -9.00 24.96 15.59
C GLY A 577 -8.50 23.79 14.71
N HIS A 578 -7.33 23.19 14.98
CA HIS A 578 -6.83 22.02 14.26
C HIS A 578 -7.33 20.69 14.87
N PRO A 579 -7.90 19.76 14.08
CA PRO A 579 -8.56 18.56 14.62
C PRO A 579 -7.61 17.54 15.27
N LYS A 580 -6.32 17.56 14.89
CA LYS A 580 -5.30 16.58 15.34
C LYS A 580 -4.12 17.21 16.09
N ILE A 581 -4.18 18.52 16.37
CA ILE A 581 -3.08 19.24 17.04
C ILE A 581 -3.68 20.13 18.11
N SER A 582 -3.12 20.04 19.30
CA SER A 582 -3.51 20.84 20.45
C SER A 582 -2.30 21.58 21.03
N HIS A 583 -2.52 22.64 21.81
CA HIS A 583 -1.47 23.56 22.24
C HIS A 583 -1.32 23.56 23.77
N THR A 584 -0.07 23.60 24.22
CA THR A 584 0.30 23.96 25.60
C THR A 584 1.53 24.88 25.56
N HIS A 585 1.94 25.39 26.72
CA HIS A 585 3.13 26.24 26.83
C HIS A 585 4.15 25.62 27.77
N ALA A 586 5.41 25.59 27.35
CA ALA A 586 6.53 25.29 28.24
C ALA A 586 6.99 26.57 28.94
N ARG A 587 7.23 26.48 30.26
CA ARG A 587 7.90 27.55 31.00
C ARG A 587 9.28 27.81 30.39
N PRO A 588 9.62 29.05 30.00
CA PRO A 588 10.94 29.38 29.49
C PRO A 588 12.07 29.04 30.49
N LEU A 589 13.21 28.59 29.97
CA LEU A 589 14.44 28.39 30.73
C LEU A 589 15.57 29.13 30.01
N ALA A 590 16.21 30.08 30.70
CA ALA A 590 17.35 30.79 30.12
C ALA A 590 18.58 29.85 30.08
N PRO A 591 19.45 29.96 29.06
CA PRO A 591 20.67 29.14 28.98
C PRO A 591 21.58 29.27 30.21
N ALA A 592 21.60 30.46 30.84
CA ALA A 592 22.40 30.73 32.05
C ALA A 592 21.89 29.96 33.29
N ASP A 593 20.64 29.49 33.27
CA ASP A 593 20.03 28.73 34.37
C ASP A 593 20.22 27.22 34.21
N LEU A 594 20.98 26.78 33.20
CA LEU A 594 21.31 25.36 33.01
C LEU A 594 22.35 24.93 34.05
N ASP A 595 21.94 23.99 34.90
CA ASP A 595 22.77 23.43 35.96
C ASP A 595 22.87 21.90 35.80
N LEU A 596 24.08 21.44 35.47
CA LEU A 596 24.37 20.01 35.30
C LEU A 596 24.29 19.24 36.62
N GLU A 597 24.69 19.82 37.74
CA GLU A 597 24.66 19.16 39.05
C GLU A 597 23.22 18.93 39.49
N LEU A 598 22.38 19.96 39.38
CA LEU A 598 20.95 19.87 39.65
C LEU A 598 20.27 18.85 38.71
N TRP A 599 20.67 18.82 37.44
CA TRP A 599 20.16 17.87 36.47
C TRP A 599 20.54 16.41 36.82
N LEU A 600 21.81 16.17 37.18
CA LEU A 600 22.29 14.86 37.63
C LEU A 600 21.61 14.42 38.94
N GLN A 601 21.38 15.37 39.86
CA GLN A 601 20.65 15.10 41.10
C GLN A 601 19.23 14.61 40.81
N ARG A 602 18.47 15.30 39.94
CA ARG A 602 17.11 14.88 39.55
C ARG A 602 17.09 13.49 38.91
N CYS A 603 18.05 13.20 38.04
CA CYS A 603 18.15 11.88 37.41
C CYS A 603 18.43 10.77 38.44
N ARG A 604 19.18 11.06 39.51
CA ARG A 604 19.45 10.12 40.61
C ARG A 604 18.23 9.90 41.50
N GLU A 605 17.55 10.98 41.90
CA GLU A 605 16.37 10.91 42.78
C GLU A 605 15.25 10.07 42.14
N GLU A 606 15.06 10.19 40.83
CA GLU A 606 14.04 9.44 40.08
C GLU A 606 14.43 7.99 39.73
N SER A 607 15.69 7.62 39.95
CA SER A 607 16.14 6.23 39.74
C SER A 607 15.68 5.28 40.85
N GLY A 608 15.16 5.82 41.97
CA GLY A 608 15.09 5.10 43.23
C GLY A 608 16.51 4.88 43.79
N GLY A 609 16.69 5.01 45.10
CA GLY A 609 17.99 4.76 45.72
C GLY A 609 18.39 3.30 45.58
N ASP A 610 19.06 2.94 44.49
CA ASP A 610 19.95 1.78 44.29
C ASP A 610 20.43 1.73 42.81
N ALA A 611 20.92 2.85 42.27
CA ALA A 611 21.80 2.78 41.10
C ALA A 611 23.20 2.38 41.59
N PRO A 612 23.89 1.40 40.96
CA PRO A 612 25.24 1.04 41.37
C PRO A 612 26.12 2.28 41.30
N SER A 613 26.79 2.60 42.41
CA SER A 613 27.75 3.69 42.50
C SER A 613 28.80 3.52 41.42
N ILE A 614 28.87 4.46 40.48
CA ILE A 614 29.98 4.57 39.55
C ILE A 614 31.17 5.03 40.39
N ASP A 615 32.16 4.15 40.55
CA ASP A 615 33.41 4.47 41.23
C ASP A 615 34.19 5.49 40.37
N GLU A 616 34.49 6.67 40.92
CA GLU A 616 35.17 7.76 40.22
C GLU A 616 36.69 7.53 40.07
N SER A 617 37.14 6.27 40.03
CA SER A 617 38.56 5.91 40.10
C SER A 617 39.24 5.61 38.75
N ASP A 618 38.51 5.48 37.64
CA ASP A 618 39.08 5.14 36.31
C ASP A 618 39.13 6.34 35.34
N GLY A 619 39.58 7.50 35.84
CA GLY A 619 39.68 8.75 35.07
C GLY A 619 41.08 9.27 34.81
N ASP A 620 42.14 8.54 35.17
CA ASP A 620 43.50 9.11 35.22
C ASP A 620 44.54 8.22 34.51
N VAL A 621 44.42 8.07 33.18
CA VAL A 621 45.57 7.71 32.31
C VAL A 621 45.43 8.36 30.94
N ALA A 622 45.85 9.62 30.80
CA ALA A 622 46.42 10.15 29.55
C ALA A 622 47.03 11.55 29.76
N ALA A 623 48.10 11.61 30.56
CA ALA A 623 49.07 12.70 30.49
C ALA A 623 50.48 12.11 30.68
N GLY A 624 51.21 11.92 29.58
CA GLY A 624 52.65 11.64 29.62
C GLY A 624 53.12 10.53 28.68
N ALA A 625 53.32 10.87 27.40
CA ALA A 625 54.44 10.48 26.52
C ALA A 625 54.05 10.71 25.05
#